data_AF-A0A286GTE6-F1
#
_entry.id   AF-A0A286GTE6-F1
#
_cell.length_a   1.000
_cell.length_b   1.000
_cell.length_c   1.000
_cell.angle_alpha   90.00
_cell.angle_beta   90.00
_cell.angle_gamma   90.00
#
_symmetry.space_group_name_H-M   'P 1'
#
loop_
_entity.id
_entity.type
_entity.pdbx_description
1 polymer ?
#
loop_
_entity_poly.entity_id
_entity_poly.type
_entity_poly.pdbx_seq_one_letter_code
_entity_poly.pdbx_strand_id
1 'polypeptide(L)'
;MKASDSVRRSLDSYFARHDLDAAIEVLSAAEEDGNLELKISNRAAGSASVTVLVAPFEDDRYGIYIFIGEDQSPIEIEGPLNIGRAECRPALEDLADVMDSVLAGEVYEEFDEDGDFVACGIWDPERSDDESDGVRRRMFKAWT
;
A
#
# COMPACT_ATOMS: atom_id res chain seq x y z
N MET A 1 -7.59 -17.12 14.16
CA MET A 1 -8.01 -16.30 13.00
C MET A 1 -6.77 -16.11 12.17
N LYS A 2 -6.79 -16.40 10.86
CA LYS A 2 -5.57 -16.28 10.05
C LYS A 2 -5.22 -14.80 9.85
N ALA A 3 -3.94 -14.49 9.65
CA ALA A 3 -3.50 -13.12 9.38
C ALA A 3 -4.20 -12.54 8.13
N SER A 4 -4.36 -13.35 7.09
CA SER A 4 -5.14 -13.04 5.88
C SER A 4 -6.58 -12.59 6.20
N ASP A 5 -7.30 -13.34 7.03
CA ASP A 5 -8.67 -13.00 7.45
C ASP A 5 -8.73 -11.65 8.18
N SER A 6 -7.71 -11.37 9.00
CA SER A 6 -7.64 -10.13 9.77
C SER A 6 -7.36 -8.93 8.88
N VAL A 7 -6.39 -9.04 7.97
CA VAL A 7 -6.05 -7.98 7.01
C VAL A 7 -7.23 -7.70 6.08
N ARG A 8 -7.85 -8.74 5.51
CA ARG A 8 -9.02 -8.59 4.65
C ARG A 8 -10.17 -7.88 5.35
N ARG A 9 -10.52 -8.31 6.57
CA ARG A 9 -11.58 -7.67 7.36
C ARG A 9 -11.27 -6.21 7.69
N SER A 10 -10.01 -5.91 7.98
CA SER A 10 -9.59 -4.53 8.24
C SER A 10 -9.73 -3.66 6.99
N LEU A 11 -9.33 -4.14 5.82
CA LEU A 11 -9.50 -3.42 4.56
C LEU A 11 -10.97 -3.22 4.20
N ASP A 12 -11.80 -4.27 4.30
CA ASP A 12 -13.26 -4.17 4.08
C ASP A 12 -13.89 -3.13 5.02
N SER A 13 -13.51 -3.15 6.30
CA SER A 13 -14.01 -2.19 7.29
C SER A 13 -13.52 -0.77 7.03
N TYR A 14 -12.30 -0.62 6.50
CA TYR A 14 -11.71 0.65 6.15
C TYR A 14 -12.43 1.26 4.94
N PHE A 15 -12.61 0.52 3.84
CA PHE A 15 -13.32 1.03 2.67
C PHE A 15 -14.78 1.40 2.95
N ALA A 16 -15.48 0.59 3.76
CA ALA A 16 -16.83 0.91 4.20
C ALA A 16 -16.91 2.21 5.02
N ARG A 17 -15.90 2.52 5.85
CA ARG A 17 -15.84 3.76 6.63
C ARG A 17 -15.57 5.00 5.77
N HIS A 18 -14.88 4.83 4.66
CA HIS A 18 -14.53 5.90 3.73
C HIS A 18 -15.52 6.03 2.56
N ASP A 19 -16.60 5.23 2.53
CA ASP A 19 -17.63 5.21 1.48
C ASP A 19 -17.09 4.88 0.07
N LEU A 20 -16.07 4.00 0.01
CA LEU A 20 -15.34 3.69 -1.23
C LEU A 20 -15.75 2.39 -1.92
N ASP A 21 -16.69 1.63 -1.35
CA ASP A 21 -17.11 0.33 -1.89
C ASP A 21 -17.64 0.40 -3.33
N ALA A 22 -18.18 1.56 -3.74
CA ALA A 22 -18.64 1.82 -5.10
C ALA A 22 -17.53 2.33 -6.04
N ALA A 23 -16.45 2.87 -5.50
CA ALA A 23 -15.31 3.40 -6.25
C ALA A 23 -14.21 2.34 -6.45
N ILE A 24 -14.16 1.32 -5.60
CA ILE A 24 -13.11 0.31 -5.61
C ILE A 24 -13.56 -0.97 -6.34
N GLU A 25 -12.63 -1.59 -7.04
CA GLU A 25 -12.74 -2.93 -7.61
C GLU A 25 -11.63 -3.82 -7.04
N VAL A 26 -12.02 -4.97 -6.48
CA VAL A 26 -11.09 -6.03 -6.10
C VAL A 26 -10.90 -6.94 -7.31
N LEU A 27 -9.72 -6.88 -7.92
CA LEU A 27 -9.42 -7.57 -9.18
C LEU A 27 -9.10 -9.06 -8.98
N SER A 28 -8.43 -9.39 -7.87
CA SER A 28 -8.08 -10.76 -7.49
C SER A 28 -7.98 -10.87 -5.98
N ALA A 29 -8.39 -12.02 -5.45
CA ALA A 29 -8.16 -12.45 -4.08
C ALA A 29 -7.81 -13.94 -4.12
N ALA A 30 -6.53 -14.26 -3.95
CA ALA A 30 -6.05 -15.65 -3.95
C ALA A 30 -5.49 -16.00 -2.58
N GLU A 31 -5.85 -17.19 -2.10
CA GLU A 31 -5.24 -17.78 -0.91
C GLU A 31 -4.53 -19.07 -1.30
N GLU A 32 -3.20 -19.05 -1.22
CA GLU A 32 -2.34 -20.21 -1.45
C GLU A 32 -1.35 -20.31 -0.29
N ASP A 33 -1.28 -21.48 0.34
CA ASP A 33 -0.38 -21.77 1.46
C ASP A 33 -0.48 -20.78 2.65
N GLY A 34 -1.66 -20.17 2.84
CA GLY A 34 -1.90 -19.21 3.92
C GLY A 34 -1.47 -17.77 3.60
N ASN A 35 -0.93 -17.54 2.40
CA ASN A 35 -0.74 -16.20 1.85
C ASN A 35 -2.08 -15.62 1.39
N LEU A 36 -2.19 -14.29 1.37
CA LEU A 36 -3.28 -13.58 0.72
C LEU A 36 -2.70 -12.57 -0.25
N GLU A 37 -3.09 -12.63 -1.51
CA GLU A 37 -2.83 -11.56 -2.46
C GLU A 37 -4.14 -10.87 -2.82
N LEU A 38 -4.20 -9.56 -2.61
CA LEU A 38 -5.37 -8.72 -2.87
C LEU A 38 -4.98 -7.56 -3.79
N LYS A 39 -5.55 -7.52 -5.00
CA LYS A 39 -5.37 -6.39 -5.91
C LYS A 39 -6.58 -5.47 -5.89
N ILE A 40 -6.35 -4.18 -5.69
CA ILE A 40 -7.35 -3.15 -5.42
C ILE A 40 -7.11 -2.00 -6.40
N SER A 41 -8.15 -1.57 -7.12
CA SER A 41 -8.07 -0.41 -8.01
C SER A 41 -9.28 0.49 -7.85
N ASN A 42 -9.06 1.81 -7.89
CA ASN A 42 -10.16 2.74 -8.09
C ASN A 42 -10.65 2.66 -9.56
N ARG A 43 -11.96 2.64 -9.75
CA ARG A 43 -12.66 2.66 -11.05
C ARG A 43 -12.43 3.95 -11.84
N ALA A 44 -12.09 5.05 -11.17
CA ALA A 44 -11.74 6.33 -11.78
C ALA A 44 -10.33 6.31 -12.38
N ALA A 45 -10.19 6.75 -13.64
CA ALA A 45 -8.92 6.72 -14.37
C ALA A 45 -7.87 7.72 -13.83
N GLY A 46 -6.61 7.26 -13.75
CA GLY A 46 -5.46 8.04 -13.32
C GLY A 46 -5.11 7.93 -11.84
N SER A 47 -5.82 7.08 -11.11
CA SER A 47 -5.53 6.72 -9.72
C SER A 47 -4.56 5.53 -9.65
N ALA A 48 -3.74 5.46 -8.61
CA ALA A 48 -2.87 4.30 -8.40
C ALA A 48 -3.70 3.04 -8.14
N SER A 49 -3.29 1.88 -8.67
CA SER A 49 -3.73 0.60 -8.13
C SER A 49 -2.85 0.20 -6.95
N VAL A 50 -3.40 -0.55 -6.00
CA VAL A 50 -2.67 -1.11 -4.86
C VAL A 50 -2.76 -2.63 -4.91
N THR A 51 -1.64 -3.31 -4.69
CA THR A 51 -1.62 -4.76 -4.44
C THR A 51 -1.12 -4.99 -3.03
N VAL A 52 -1.89 -5.71 -2.23
CA VAL A 52 -1.54 -6.09 -0.86
C VAL A 52 -1.26 -7.59 -0.83
N LEU A 53 -0.03 -7.96 -0.53
CA LEU A 53 0.36 -9.34 -0.27
C LEU A 53 0.57 -9.52 1.24
N VAL A 54 -0.05 -10.55 1.80
CA VAL A 54 0.12 -10.96 3.19
C VAL A 54 0.83 -12.31 3.20
N ALA A 55 2.01 -12.37 3.79
CA ALA A 55 2.79 -13.59 3.93
C ALA A 55 2.86 -14.00 5.41
N PRO A 56 2.43 -15.22 5.80
CA PRO A 56 2.59 -15.70 7.16
C PRO A 56 4.04 -16.09 7.44
N PHE A 57 4.48 -15.85 8.67
CA PHE A 57 5.78 -16.28 9.20
C PHE A 57 5.58 -17.21 10.41
N GLU A 58 6.68 -17.66 11.01
CA GLU A 58 6.67 -18.41 12.26
C GLU A 58 6.15 -17.55 13.44
N ASP A 59 5.61 -18.22 14.46
CA ASP A 59 5.15 -17.62 15.72
C ASP A 59 4.04 -16.56 15.57
N ASP A 60 3.05 -16.83 14.73
CA ASP A 60 1.90 -15.95 14.45
C ASP A 60 2.28 -14.56 13.87
N ARG A 61 3.53 -14.40 13.41
CA ARG A 61 3.99 -13.21 12.70
C ARG A 61 3.56 -13.25 11.24
N TYR A 62 3.53 -12.09 10.61
CA TYR A 62 3.23 -11.96 9.19
C TYR A 62 3.83 -10.69 8.60
N GLY A 63 4.11 -10.70 7.30
CA GLY A 63 4.46 -9.51 6.53
C GLY A 63 3.25 -9.02 5.74
N ILE A 64 3.08 -7.70 5.66
CA ILE A 64 2.19 -7.04 4.71
C ILE A 64 3.09 -6.28 3.72
N TYR A 65 2.98 -6.61 2.44
CA TYR A 65 3.72 -6.00 1.34
C TYR A 65 2.74 -5.23 0.47
N ILE A 66 2.92 -3.92 0.36
CA ILE A 66 2.03 -3.03 -0.36
C ILE A 66 2.75 -2.51 -1.60
N PHE A 67 2.29 -2.94 -2.77
CA PHE A 67 2.78 -2.48 -4.06
C PHE A 67 1.83 -1.43 -4.62
N ILE A 68 2.38 -0.37 -5.21
CA ILE A 68 1.63 0.76 -5.73
C ILE A 68 1.92 0.90 -7.23
N GLY A 69 0.86 1.00 -8.03
CA GLY A 69 0.97 1.13 -9.48
C GLY A 69 1.61 -0.11 -10.10
N GLU A 70 2.65 0.11 -10.91
CA GLU A 70 3.45 -0.95 -11.54
C GLU A 70 4.76 -1.25 -10.80
N ASP A 71 5.06 -0.54 -9.71
CA ASP A 71 6.28 -0.74 -8.93
C ASP A 71 6.32 -2.15 -8.31
N GLN A 72 7.49 -2.78 -8.41
CA GLN A 72 7.79 -4.08 -7.82
C GLN A 72 8.49 -3.95 -6.46
N SER A 73 8.75 -2.74 -5.99
CA SER A 73 9.31 -2.44 -4.67
C SER A 73 8.17 -2.20 -3.69
N PRO A 74 7.90 -3.11 -2.74
CA PRO A 74 6.80 -2.94 -1.81
C PRO A 74 7.17 -2.02 -0.65
N ILE A 75 6.15 -1.40 -0.07
CA ILE A 75 6.20 -0.94 1.32
C ILE A 75 6.00 -2.17 2.21
N GLU A 76 6.99 -2.44 3.06
CA GLU A 76 7.00 -3.61 3.94
C GLU A 76 6.56 -3.23 5.36
N ILE A 77 5.59 -3.97 5.90
CA ILE A 77 5.09 -3.81 7.27
C ILE A 77 5.11 -5.19 7.95
N GLU A 78 5.81 -5.31 9.07
CA GLU A 78 5.79 -6.53 9.89
C GLU A 78 4.66 -6.48 10.92
N GLY A 79 3.95 -7.60 11.07
CA GLY A 79 2.87 -7.79 12.03
C GLY A 79 3.10 -8.95 12.99
N PRO A 80 2.33 -9.02 14.09
CA PRO A 80 1.15 -8.17 14.39
C PRO A 80 1.48 -6.76 14.91
N LEU A 81 2.69 -6.56 15.45
CA LEU A 81 3.21 -5.26 15.86
C LEU A 81 4.40 -4.91 14.96
N ASN A 82 4.36 -3.73 14.38
CA ASN A 82 5.45 -3.26 13.53
C ASN A 82 6.59 -2.72 14.39
N ILE A 83 7.61 -3.55 14.58
CA ILE A 83 8.82 -3.21 15.33
C ILE A 83 9.85 -2.45 14.50
N GLY A 84 9.64 -2.32 13.18
CA GLY A 84 10.51 -1.58 12.27
C GLY A 84 10.33 -0.05 12.33
N ARG A 85 9.35 0.44 13.10
CA ARG A 85 9.07 1.86 13.32
C ARG A 85 9.76 2.38 14.59
N ALA A 86 9.95 3.70 14.66
CA ALA A 86 10.49 4.37 15.85
C ALA A 86 9.59 4.16 17.09
N GLU A 87 8.27 4.09 16.88
CA GLU A 87 7.29 3.72 17.89
C GLU A 87 6.57 2.43 17.48
N CYS A 88 6.62 1.42 18.36
CA CYS A 88 5.97 0.14 18.13
C CYS A 88 4.45 0.29 18.15
N ARG A 89 3.79 -0.06 17.05
CA ARG A 89 2.32 0.04 16.90
C ARG A 89 1.73 -1.12 16.09
N PRO A 90 0.40 -1.32 16.12
CA PRO A 90 -0.24 -2.38 15.34
C PRO A 90 0.01 -2.23 13.83
N ALA A 91 0.43 -3.30 13.17
CA ALA A 91 0.70 -3.32 11.73
C ALA A 91 -0.50 -2.89 10.87
N LEU A 92 -1.71 -3.17 11.35
CA LEU A 92 -2.95 -2.81 10.66
C LEU A 92 -3.23 -1.30 10.69
N GLU A 93 -2.68 -0.56 11.66
CA GLU A 93 -2.75 0.89 11.64
C GLU A 93 -1.77 1.47 10.61
N ASP A 94 -0.56 0.93 10.50
CA ASP A 94 0.37 1.35 9.45
C ASP A 94 -0.17 1.04 8.03
N LEU A 95 -0.88 -0.08 7.88
CA LEU A 95 -1.61 -0.37 6.65
C LEU A 95 -2.67 0.71 6.38
N ALA A 96 -3.43 1.13 7.39
CA ALA A 96 -4.44 2.18 7.23
C ALA A 96 -3.82 3.51 6.84
N ASP A 97 -2.70 3.90 7.46
CA ASP A 97 -1.99 5.15 7.12
C ASP A 97 -1.48 5.14 5.66
N VAL A 98 -0.94 4.00 5.20
CA VAL A 98 -0.55 3.85 3.79
C VAL A 98 -1.75 4.01 2.87
N MET A 99 -2.88 3.40 3.21
CA MET A 99 -4.11 3.55 2.43
C MET A 99 -4.60 5.00 2.45
N ASP A 100 -4.52 5.72 3.57
CA ASP A 100 -4.91 7.13 3.65
C ASP A 100 -4.12 7.99 2.66
N SER A 101 -2.79 7.80 2.57
CA SER A 101 -1.97 8.51 1.59
C SER A 101 -2.33 8.15 0.14
N VAL A 102 -2.61 6.87 -0.14
CA VAL A 102 -3.10 6.46 -1.47
C VAL A 102 -4.42 7.14 -1.81
N LEU A 103 -5.37 7.17 -0.87
CA LEU A 103 -6.66 7.81 -1.05
C LEU A 103 -6.52 9.31 -1.30
N ALA A 104 -5.62 9.97 -0.57
CA ALA A 104 -5.34 11.39 -0.71
C ALA A 104 -4.62 11.74 -2.03
N GLY A 105 -4.11 10.75 -2.77
CA GLY A 105 -3.28 10.98 -3.95
C GLY A 105 -1.87 11.46 -3.59
N GLU A 106 -1.42 11.21 -2.36
CA GLU A 106 -0.09 11.52 -1.84
C GLU A 106 0.92 10.46 -2.28
N VAL A 107 0.82 10.04 -3.54
CA VAL A 107 1.60 8.96 -4.12
C VAL A 107 2.10 9.42 -5.47
N TYR A 108 3.37 9.13 -5.76
CA TYR A 108 4.00 9.58 -6.98
C TYR A 108 4.82 8.48 -7.63
N GLU A 109 4.96 8.59 -8.94
CA GLU A 109 5.97 7.87 -9.72
C GLU A 109 7.21 8.75 -9.86
N GLU A 110 8.37 8.15 -9.68
CA GLU A 110 9.68 8.74 -9.98
C GLU A 110 10.17 8.27 -11.34
N PHE A 111 10.69 9.21 -12.11
CA PHE A 111 11.33 8.98 -13.39
C PHE A 111 12.73 9.59 -13.36
N ASP A 112 13.67 8.92 -14.00
CA ASP A 112 15.02 9.45 -14.18
C ASP A 112 15.07 10.58 -15.24
N GLU A 113 16.27 11.08 -15.52
CA GLU A 113 16.48 12.17 -16.49
C GLU A 113 16.08 11.78 -17.92
N ASP A 114 16.14 10.50 -18.26
CA ASP A 114 15.78 9.93 -19.57
C ASP A 114 14.26 9.68 -19.69
N GLY A 115 13.53 9.71 -18.57
CA GLY A 115 12.09 9.52 -18.49
C GLY A 115 11.68 8.07 -18.25
N ASP A 116 12.63 7.20 -17.87
CA ASP A 116 12.36 5.82 -17.50
C ASP A 116 11.85 5.73 -16.06
N PHE A 117 10.94 4.79 -15.80
CA PHE A 117 10.33 4.59 -14.49
C PHE A 117 11.35 4.03 -13.49
N VAL A 118 11.43 4.64 -12.30
CA VAL A 118 12.35 4.27 -11.23
C VAL A 118 11.63 3.56 -10.09
N ALA A 119 10.62 4.23 -9.51
CA ALA A 119 9.90 3.73 -8.34
C ALA A 119 8.56 4.46 -8.14
N CYS A 120 7.70 3.88 -7.31
CA CYS A 120 6.55 4.55 -6.71
C CYS A 120 6.88 4.89 -5.24
N GLY A 121 6.59 6.12 -4.84
CA GLY A 121 6.74 6.59 -3.47
C GLY A 121 5.43 7.09 -2.88
N ILE A 122 5.35 7.05 -1.55
CA ILE A 122 4.38 7.86 -0.80
C ILE A 122 5.08 9.15 -0.39
N TRP A 123 4.38 10.26 -0.58
CA TRP A 123 4.87 11.55 -0.09
C TRP A 123 4.88 11.53 1.44
N ASP A 124 6.08 11.57 2.00
CA ASP A 124 6.30 11.67 3.44
C ASP A 124 7.00 13.01 3.72
N PRO A 125 6.32 13.99 4.34
CA PRO A 125 6.92 15.29 4.65
C PRO A 125 8.05 15.22 5.67
N GLU A 126 8.12 14.14 6.46
CA GLU A 126 9.11 13.96 7.51
C GLU A 126 10.34 13.18 7.03
N ARG A 127 10.22 12.43 5.93
CA ARG A 127 11.39 11.99 5.16
C ARG A 127 11.98 13.23 4.49
N SER A 128 13.17 13.64 4.96
CA SER A 128 14.02 14.52 4.17
C SER A 128 14.39 13.75 2.91
N ASP A 129 13.61 13.93 1.86
CA ASP A 129 14.06 13.59 0.52
C ASP A 129 15.33 14.41 0.31
N ASP A 130 16.49 13.75 0.35
CA ASP A 130 17.63 14.21 -0.41
C ASP A 130 17.09 14.34 -1.83
N GLU A 131 16.77 15.56 -2.26
CA GLU A 131 16.41 15.88 -3.63
C GLU A 131 17.55 15.35 -4.50
N SER A 132 17.36 14.14 -5.03
CA SER A 132 18.30 13.59 -5.98
C SER A 132 18.14 14.42 -7.24
N ASP A 133 19.14 15.27 -7.48
CA ASP A 133 19.25 16.08 -8.69
C ASP A 133 18.92 15.20 -9.91
N GLY A 134 17.86 15.55 -10.65
CA GLY A 134 17.48 14.87 -11.91
C GLY A 134 16.18 14.07 -11.90
N VAL A 135 15.55 13.83 -10.74
CA VAL A 135 14.31 13.01 -10.70
C VAL A 135 13.06 13.84 -11.01
N ARG A 136 12.24 13.37 -11.95
CA ARG A 136 10.91 13.92 -12.23
C ARG A 136 9.84 13.10 -11.51
N ARG A 137 8.89 13.78 -10.88
CA ARG A 137 7.78 13.15 -10.14
C ARG A 137 6.44 13.39 -10.83
N ARG A 138 5.62 12.34 -10.95
CA ARG A 138 4.22 12.42 -11.40
C ARG A 138 3.30 11.92 -10.29
N MET A 139 2.40 12.78 -9.81
CA MET A 139 1.42 12.40 -8.79
C MET A 139 0.30 11.55 -9.40
N PHE A 140 -0.10 10.51 -8.69
CA PHE A 140 -1.37 9.84 -8.95
C PHE A 140 -2.56 10.70 -8.51
N LYS A 141 -3.73 10.45 -9.09
CA LYS A 141 -4.96 11.06 -8.60
C LYS A 141 -5.42 10.38 -7.32
N ALA A 142 -5.98 11.20 -6.43
CA ALA A 142 -6.73 10.76 -5.25
C ALA A 142 -7.85 9.78 -5.64
N TRP A 143 -8.14 8.85 -4.73
CA TRP A 143 -9.29 7.98 -4.89
C TRP A 143 -10.55 8.74 -4.44
N THR A 144 -11.40 9.09 -5.40
CA THR A 144 -12.69 9.75 -5.18
C THR A 144 -13.86 8.85 -5.52
#